data_AF-A0A1G1UZ73-F1
#
_entry.id   AF-A0A1G1UZ73-F1
#
_cell.length_a   1.000
_cell.length_b   1.000
_cell.length_c   1.000
_cell.angle_alpha   90.00
_cell.angle_beta   90.00
_cell.angle_gamma   90.00
#
_symmetry.space_group_name_H-M   'P 1'
#
loop_
_entity.id
_entity.type
_entity.pdbx_description
1 polymer ?
#
loop_
_entity_poly.entity_id
_entity_poly.type
_entity_poly.pdbx_seq_one_letter_code
_entity_poly.pdbx_strand_id
1 'polypeptide(L)'
;MPKRPQKIIKSRKKLEEKVMVVSRSDMFSLGGWHGLKTDDVRKYINLISKKHKFILRSEAEDDPRWQQIIPYLIFENSGKYFVMQRRGDHSDRRLANKFSIGIGGHINLKDIKGSKGDKGVKGVNIMDWASREFEEEVDYAGKYKAEFLGLINDDTNDVGLVHVGLIIRILGDSNNISIRDEHKLGKLESLSNVGLHYRHMETWSQIVYDFLKGQMGQKVQRVQKVQPKPNKQSLRSSSKTAGLNIIGILPDWVIAEYVAKNEISISPLDKKWRENIDQVSIDFHLGNKLKLFRAGTYRFVDTKKGLPDDAMEEVNLQEGDPFILEPGAFAIATTREVLKLPNDILGRLEGKSSLARLGILVHSTAARFDPGWNGAPVLELGNLGPKPAILYCGMPICAFTFEKLSSPVRMRYEGSRSDRYSGSRIPLASRIEKHNPSTSHSTLREESSGSDSKSSRRGRKENS
;
A
#
# COMPACT_ATOMS: atom_id res chain seq x y z
N MET A 1 42.90 57.83 25.25
CA MET A 1 41.48 57.45 25.07
C MET A 1 41.21 56.15 25.81
N PRO A 2 40.32 56.13 26.82
CA PRO A 2 40.18 55.01 27.73
C PRO A 2 39.28 53.91 27.14
N LYS A 3 39.69 52.66 27.39
CA LYS A 3 38.94 51.44 27.07
C LYS A 3 37.55 51.50 27.73
N ARG A 4 36.49 51.47 26.91
CA ARG A 4 35.11 51.36 27.42
C ARG A 4 34.92 49.97 28.07
N PRO A 5 34.21 49.91 29.22
CA PRO A 5 34.13 48.73 30.07
C PRO A 5 33.22 47.66 29.45
N GLN A 6 33.59 46.40 29.68
CA GLN A 6 32.76 45.23 29.43
C GLN A 6 31.42 45.37 30.19
N LYS A 7 30.33 45.56 29.45
CA LYS A 7 29.00 45.37 30.00
C LYS A 7 28.76 43.87 30.19
N ILE A 8 28.79 43.47 31.46
CA ILE A 8 28.24 42.23 31.99
C ILE A 8 26.79 42.12 31.49
N ILE A 9 26.56 41.32 30.44
CA ILE A 9 25.23 40.84 30.11
C ILE A 9 25.09 39.52 30.85
N LYS A 10 24.42 39.58 32.00
CA LYS A 10 24.00 38.44 32.80
C LYS A 10 23.45 37.36 31.88
N SER A 11 24.18 36.24 31.79
CA SER A 11 23.67 35.00 31.25
C SER A 11 22.37 34.65 31.94
N ARG A 12 21.23 34.80 31.25
CA ARG A 12 20.06 33.97 31.58
C ARG A 12 20.50 32.54 31.27
N LYS A 13 21.05 31.86 32.27
CA LYS A 13 21.15 30.40 32.31
C LYS A 13 19.73 29.90 32.05
N LYS A 14 19.41 29.58 30.80
CA LYS A 14 18.25 28.76 30.46
C LYS A 14 18.52 27.48 31.24
N LEU A 15 17.72 27.17 32.26
CA LEU A 15 17.82 25.89 32.94
C LEU A 15 17.75 24.83 31.84
N GLU A 16 18.87 24.13 31.60
CA GLU A 16 18.94 23.17 30.51
C GLU A 16 17.97 22.03 30.82
N GLU A 17 17.01 21.85 29.93
CA GLU A 17 15.90 20.92 30.06
C GLU A 17 16.44 19.47 29.95
N LYS A 18 16.07 18.60 30.90
CA LYS A 18 16.42 17.17 30.86
C LYS A 18 15.26 16.36 30.31
N VAL A 19 15.50 15.73 29.17
CA VAL A 19 14.48 15.01 28.39
C VAL A 19 14.68 13.50 28.47
N MET A 20 13.58 12.76 28.39
CA MET A 20 13.60 11.30 28.38
C MET A 20 14.18 10.77 27.07
N VAL A 21 15.19 9.92 27.19
CA VAL A 21 15.84 9.25 26.06
C VAL A 21 15.97 7.76 26.29
N VAL A 22 16.10 7.00 25.21
CA VAL A 22 16.54 5.60 25.20
C VAL A 22 17.71 5.47 24.23
N SER A 23 18.65 4.55 24.46
CA SER A 23 19.71 4.33 23.49
C SER A 23 19.14 3.76 22.19
N ARG A 24 19.66 4.22 21.04
CA ARG A 24 19.23 3.75 19.72
C ARG A 24 19.46 2.24 19.56
N SER A 25 20.59 1.74 20.04
CA SER A 25 20.91 0.31 20.00
C SER A 25 19.91 -0.54 20.80
N ASP A 26 19.49 -0.07 21.98
CA ASP A 26 18.45 -0.76 22.74
C ASP A 26 17.10 -0.69 22.02
N MET A 27 16.68 0.48 21.56
CA MET A 27 15.38 0.70 20.95
C MET A 27 15.16 -0.19 19.72
N PHE A 28 16.19 -0.35 18.88
CA PHE A 28 16.11 -1.12 17.64
C PHE A 28 16.68 -2.54 17.75
N SER A 29 17.09 -2.98 18.94
CA SER A 29 17.49 -4.38 19.20
C SER A 29 16.37 -5.40 18.93
N LEU A 30 15.11 -4.97 18.97
CA LEU A 30 13.91 -5.78 18.74
C LEU A 30 13.43 -5.76 17.27
N GLY A 31 14.24 -5.18 16.37
CA GLY A 31 13.92 -4.94 14.96
C GLY A 31 13.66 -3.45 14.68
N GLY A 32 14.34 -2.91 13.68
CA GLY A 32 14.10 -1.57 13.13
C GLY A 32 12.80 -1.48 12.34
N TRP A 33 12.18 -0.31 12.32
CA TRP A 33 11.02 -0.03 11.46
C TRP A 33 11.06 1.42 11.00
N HIS A 34 10.30 1.75 9.97
CA HIS A 34 10.09 3.11 9.49
C HIS A 34 8.59 3.37 9.38
N GLY A 35 8.13 4.56 9.75
CA GLY A 35 6.71 4.92 9.78
C GLY A 35 6.03 4.60 11.12
N LEU A 36 4.69 4.50 11.10
CA LEU A 36 3.88 4.22 12.28
C LEU A 36 3.70 2.71 12.49
N LYS A 37 4.26 2.21 13.59
CA LYS A 37 4.09 0.84 14.07
C LYS A 37 2.93 0.75 15.05
N THR A 38 1.98 -0.15 14.80
CA THR A 38 0.81 -0.36 15.68
C THR A 38 0.73 -1.79 16.25
N ASP A 39 1.44 -2.73 15.63
CA ASP A 39 1.59 -4.12 16.04
C ASP A 39 2.78 -4.30 17.00
N ASP A 40 2.67 -5.23 17.94
CA ASP A 40 3.73 -5.59 18.90
C ASP A 40 4.35 -4.42 19.70
N VAL A 41 3.68 -3.28 19.78
CA VAL A 41 4.21 -2.06 20.42
C VAL A 41 4.49 -2.21 21.91
N ARG A 42 3.85 -3.16 22.60
CA ARG A 42 4.04 -3.41 24.04
C ARG A 42 5.49 -3.72 24.41
N LYS A 43 6.24 -4.44 23.56
CA LYS A 43 7.64 -4.80 23.84
C LYS A 43 8.54 -3.55 23.89
N TYR A 44 8.27 -2.58 23.01
CA TYR A 44 8.98 -1.32 22.95
C TYR A 44 8.60 -0.39 24.12
N ILE A 45 7.31 -0.30 24.48
CA ILE A 45 6.89 0.45 25.67
C ILE A 45 7.54 -0.10 26.94
N ASN A 46 7.58 -1.43 27.09
CA ASN A 46 8.28 -2.07 28.20
C ASN A 46 9.78 -1.79 28.18
N LEU A 47 10.41 -1.75 27.00
CA LEU A 47 11.82 -1.41 26.84
C LEU A 47 12.09 0.04 27.24
N ILE A 48 11.30 1.00 26.76
CA ILE A 48 11.40 2.42 27.13
C ILE A 48 11.25 2.56 28.65
N SER A 49 10.21 1.96 29.23
CA SER A 49 9.97 2.00 30.67
C SER A 49 11.17 1.50 31.48
N LYS A 50 11.84 0.43 31.03
CA LYS A 50 13.00 -0.18 31.73
C LYS A 50 14.33 0.52 31.47
N LYS A 51 14.56 1.04 30.27
CA LYS A 51 15.88 1.51 29.81
C LYS A 51 15.99 3.02 29.59
N HIS A 52 14.92 3.78 29.82
CA HIS A 52 14.97 5.23 29.68
C HIS A 52 15.97 5.88 30.64
N LYS A 53 16.50 7.02 30.21
CA LYS A 53 17.37 7.91 30.98
C LYS A 53 16.92 9.36 30.76
N PHE A 54 17.41 10.25 31.60
CA PHE A 54 17.24 11.69 31.42
C PHE A 54 18.60 12.34 31.19
N ILE A 55 18.78 12.90 30.00
CA ILE A 55 19.99 13.64 29.61
C ILE A 55 19.62 15.07 29.21
N LEU A 56 20.61 15.95 29.08
CA LEU A 56 20.34 17.32 28.64
C LEU A 56 19.84 17.30 27.20
N ARG A 57 18.81 18.10 26.90
CA ARG A 57 18.25 18.19 25.55
C ARG A 57 19.31 18.58 24.51
N SER A 58 20.19 19.52 24.86
CA SER A 58 21.31 19.94 24.03
C SER A 58 22.31 18.82 23.72
N GLU A 59 22.43 17.80 24.57
CA GLU A 59 23.27 16.62 24.33
C GLU A 59 22.57 15.58 23.44
N ALA A 60 21.24 15.60 23.38
CA ALA A 60 20.42 14.62 22.66
C ALA A 60 20.03 15.07 21.25
N GLU A 61 19.87 16.38 21.02
CA GLU A 61 19.35 16.95 19.76
C GLU A 61 20.22 16.64 18.53
N ASP A 62 21.53 16.48 18.73
CA ASP A 62 22.50 16.26 17.65
C ASP A 62 23.23 14.89 17.78
N ASP A 63 22.78 14.00 18.68
CA ASP A 63 23.41 12.69 18.91
C ASP A 63 22.47 11.52 18.59
N PRO A 64 22.61 10.88 17.40
CA PRO A 64 21.75 9.77 16.98
C PRO A 64 21.92 8.49 17.81
N ARG A 65 22.88 8.45 18.76
CA ARG A 65 22.95 7.35 19.73
C ARG A 65 21.78 7.39 20.71
N TRP A 66 21.13 8.53 20.86
CA TRP A 66 19.95 8.71 21.70
C TRP A 66 18.69 8.84 20.86
N GLN A 67 17.61 8.27 21.38
CA GLN A 67 16.26 8.43 20.86
C GLN A 67 15.45 9.16 21.93
N GLN A 68 15.19 10.43 21.68
CA GLN A 68 14.33 11.28 22.48
C GLN A 68 12.89 10.81 22.32
N ILE A 69 12.24 10.55 23.45
CA ILE A 69 10.89 10.01 23.48
C ILE A 69 9.90 11.18 23.43
N ILE A 70 9.17 11.28 22.31
CA ILE A 70 8.23 12.37 22.04
C ILE A 70 6.83 11.81 21.99
N PRO A 71 5.98 12.05 22.99
CA PRO A 71 4.58 11.78 22.82
C PRO A 71 3.99 12.79 21.84
N TYR A 72 3.18 12.29 20.93
CA TYR A 72 2.64 13.03 19.81
C TYR A 72 1.12 12.84 19.79
N LEU A 73 0.43 13.88 20.24
CA LEU A 73 -1.01 13.87 20.50
C LEU A 73 -1.76 14.30 19.25
N ILE A 74 -2.66 13.45 18.77
CA ILE A 74 -3.55 13.74 17.64
C ILE A 74 -4.94 13.95 18.19
N PHE A 75 -5.47 15.16 18.10
CA PHE A 75 -6.86 15.42 18.47
C PHE A 75 -7.81 15.10 17.32
N GLU A 76 -8.88 14.38 17.63
CA GLU A 76 -9.99 14.13 16.73
C GLU A 76 -11.34 14.34 17.45
N ASN A 77 -12.25 15.02 16.77
CA ASN A 77 -13.67 14.98 17.10
C ASN A 77 -14.48 14.78 15.82
N SER A 78 -15.38 13.80 15.81
CA SER A 78 -16.37 13.60 14.74
C SER A 78 -15.76 13.55 13.33
N GLY A 79 -14.57 12.96 13.18
CA GLY A 79 -13.85 12.85 11.90
C GLY A 79 -13.13 14.12 11.44
N LYS A 80 -13.08 15.16 12.27
CA LYS A 80 -12.22 16.33 12.11
C LYS A 80 -10.99 16.19 12.99
N TYR A 81 -9.86 16.64 12.48
CA TYR A 81 -8.56 16.60 13.12
C TYR A 81 -8.06 18.00 13.37
N PHE A 82 -7.41 18.20 14.51
CA PHE A 82 -6.82 19.48 14.82
C PHE A 82 -5.49 19.63 14.07
N VAL A 83 -5.40 20.65 13.23
CA VAL A 83 -4.18 20.97 12.47
C VAL A 83 -3.72 22.35 12.85
N MET A 84 -2.42 22.46 13.10
CA MET A 84 -1.76 23.73 13.37
C MET A 84 -0.67 24.01 12.34
N GLN A 85 -0.26 25.26 12.26
CA GLN A 85 0.96 25.65 11.56
C GLN A 85 2.00 26.14 12.58
N ARG A 86 3.21 25.57 12.52
CA ARG A 86 4.34 26.05 13.31
C ARG A 86 4.73 27.45 12.86
N ARG A 87 5.15 28.30 13.80
CA ARG A 87 5.65 29.64 13.46
C ARG A 87 6.99 29.58 12.71
N GLY A 88 7.35 30.66 12.04
CA GLY A 88 8.65 30.83 11.39
C GLY A 88 9.84 30.89 12.36
N ASP A 89 9.62 31.26 13.62
CA ASP A 89 10.60 31.41 14.70
C ASP A 89 10.60 30.23 15.69
N HIS A 90 10.14 29.05 15.25
CA HIS A 90 10.11 27.84 16.04
C HIS A 90 11.50 27.48 16.62
N SER A 91 11.51 26.93 17.85
CA SER A 91 12.75 26.58 18.57
C SER A 91 13.65 25.64 17.77
N ASP A 92 13.02 24.70 17.06
CA ASP A 92 13.66 23.95 15.97
C ASP A 92 13.35 24.63 14.62
N ARG A 93 14.36 25.26 14.02
CA ARG A 93 14.24 25.98 12.73
C ARG A 93 13.88 25.04 11.58
N ARG A 94 14.09 23.73 11.70
CA ARG A 94 13.76 22.72 10.67
C ARG A 94 12.25 22.48 10.54
N LEU A 95 11.49 22.84 11.58
CA LEU A 95 10.03 22.70 11.65
C LEU A 95 9.29 24.02 11.39
N ALA A 96 10.01 25.11 11.15
CA ALA A 96 9.44 26.42 10.92
C ALA A 96 8.46 26.43 9.72
N ASN A 97 7.30 27.08 9.90
CA ASN A 97 6.23 27.21 8.90
C ASN A 97 5.56 25.91 8.42
N LYS A 98 5.94 24.73 8.94
CA LYS A 98 5.31 23.46 8.57
C LYS A 98 3.96 23.28 9.26
N PHE A 99 3.07 22.56 8.58
CA PHE A 99 1.82 22.11 9.17
C PHE A 99 2.04 20.87 10.05
N SER A 100 1.36 20.81 11.18
CA SER A 100 1.35 19.66 12.08
C SER A 100 -0.07 19.23 12.43
N ILE A 101 -0.36 17.93 12.30
CA ILE A 101 -1.60 17.30 12.79
C ILE A 101 -1.48 16.85 14.26
N GLY A 102 -0.25 16.82 14.80
CA GLY A 102 0.00 16.42 16.17
C GLY A 102 0.67 17.49 17.01
N ILE A 103 0.35 17.45 18.30
CA ILE A 103 0.95 18.25 19.35
C ILE A 103 2.02 17.37 20.00
N GLY A 104 3.28 17.75 19.86
CA GLY A 104 4.41 16.98 20.39
C GLY A 104 5.26 17.80 21.33
N GLY A 105 5.70 17.17 22.43
CA GLY A 105 6.54 17.74 23.47
C GLY A 105 7.49 16.70 24.06
N HIS A 106 8.54 17.15 24.74
CA HIS A 106 9.49 16.24 25.40
C HIS A 106 8.94 15.82 26.77
N ILE A 107 9.16 14.55 27.15
CA ILE A 107 8.93 14.12 28.54
C ILE A 107 10.10 14.60 29.40
N ASN A 108 9.82 15.40 30.41
CA ASN A 108 10.81 15.96 31.31
C ASN A 108 10.94 15.18 32.62
N LEU A 109 12.09 15.27 33.28
CA LEU A 109 12.32 14.60 34.57
C LEU A 109 11.31 15.03 35.66
N LYS A 110 10.88 16.30 35.62
CA LYS A 110 9.87 16.85 36.53
C LYS A 110 8.49 16.16 36.36
N ASP A 111 8.21 15.64 35.16
CA ASP A 111 6.92 15.08 34.80
C ASP A 111 6.67 13.73 35.44
N ILE A 112 7.72 12.96 35.71
CA ILE A 112 7.64 11.64 36.33
C ILE A 112 7.41 11.74 37.85
N LYS A 113 7.92 12.80 38.49
CA LYS A 113 7.84 12.94 39.95
C LYS A 113 6.42 13.21 40.47
N GLY A 114 5.47 13.55 39.59
CA GLY A 114 4.07 13.83 39.93
C GLY A 114 3.12 12.63 39.88
N SER A 115 3.52 11.48 39.30
CA SER A 115 2.62 10.33 39.13
C SER A 115 2.54 9.47 40.40
N LYS A 116 1.56 9.74 41.27
CA LYS A 116 1.13 8.76 42.28
C LYS A 116 0.30 7.67 41.60
N GLY A 117 0.95 6.61 41.16
CA GLY A 117 0.26 5.42 40.64
C GLY A 117 -0.59 4.76 41.71
N ASP A 118 -1.82 4.39 41.35
CA ASP A 118 -2.65 3.50 42.15
C ASP A 118 -1.95 2.12 42.23
N LYS A 119 -1.70 1.64 43.46
CA LYS A 119 -1.08 0.35 43.77
C LYS A 119 0.36 0.12 43.21
N GLY A 120 1.33 0.83 43.76
CA GLY A 120 2.63 0.22 44.12
C GLY A 120 3.59 -0.20 43.01
N VAL A 121 3.37 0.15 41.74
CA VAL A 121 4.37 -0.02 40.67
C VAL A 121 4.95 1.34 40.29
N LYS A 122 6.23 1.57 40.59
CA LYS A 122 7.00 2.70 40.04
C LYS A 122 7.16 2.49 38.53
N GLY A 123 6.22 3.00 37.74
CA GLY A 123 6.26 2.93 36.28
C GLY A 123 5.74 4.22 35.66
N VAL A 124 6.38 4.67 34.57
CA VAL A 124 5.91 5.81 33.77
C VAL A 124 4.58 5.43 33.13
N ASN A 125 3.48 6.03 33.58
CA ASN A 125 2.20 5.89 32.90
C ASN A 125 2.10 6.93 31.78
N ILE A 126 2.38 6.47 30.57
CA ILE A 126 2.35 7.26 29.32
C ILE A 126 1.03 8.02 29.11
N MET A 127 -0.09 7.47 29.60
CA MET A 127 -1.42 8.05 29.41
C MET A 127 -1.64 9.26 30.32
N ASP A 128 -1.12 9.22 31.55
CA ASP A 128 -1.23 10.34 32.51
C ASP A 128 -0.43 11.56 32.01
N TRP A 129 0.74 11.31 31.41
CA TRP A 129 1.53 12.35 30.76
C TRP A 129 0.76 12.97 29.58
N ALA A 130 0.14 12.15 28.75
CA ALA A 130 -0.56 12.61 27.54
C ALA A 130 -1.74 13.52 27.85
N SER A 131 -2.52 13.16 28.88
CA SER A 131 -3.59 14.01 29.39
C SER A 131 -3.05 15.35 29.89
N ARG A 132 -1.96 15.34 30.68
CA ARG A 132 -1.37 16.58 31.19
C ARG A 132 -0.84 17.48 30.08
N GLU A 133 -0.07 16.93 29.15
CA GLU A 133 0.46 17.69 28.01
C GLU A 133 -0.65 18.29 27.15
N PHE A 134 -1.72 17.51 26.88
CA PHE A 134 -2.89 18.02 26.18
C PHE A 134 -3.49 19.21 26.91
N GLU A 135 -3.66 19.12 28.22
CA GLU A 135 -4.21 20.20 29.06
C GLU A 135 -3.27 21.39 29.24
N GLU A 136 -1.96 21.22 29.04
CA GLU A 136 -0.97 22.31 29.10
C GLU A 136 -0.96 23.12 27.79
N GLU A 137 -1.03 22.46 26.64
CA GLU A 137 -0.92 23.09 25.32
C GLU A 137 -2.27 23.52 24.73
N VAL A 138 -3.38 22.90 25.15
CA VAL A 138 -4.69 23.04 24.52
C VAL A 138 -5.72 23.58 25.51
N ASP A 139 -6.49 24.57 25.08
CA ASP A 139 -7.74 24.93 25.72
C ASP A 139 -8.87 24.18 25.03
N TYR A 140 -9.47 23.24 25.76
CA TYR A 140 -10.50 22.35 25.23
C TYR A 140 -11.70 22.33 26.16
N ALA A 141 -12.85 22.75 25.64
CA ALA A 141 -14.11 22.74 26.38
C ALA A 141 -14.93 21.49 26.02
N GLY A 142 -14.72 20.42 26.76
CA GLY A 142 -15.45 19.15 26.59
C GLY A 142 -14.83 18.00 27.40
N LYS A 143 -15.34 16.79 27.18
CA LYS A 143 -14.71 15.54 27.67
C LYS A 143 -13.87 14.93 26.56
N TYR A 144 -12.79 14.27 26.94
CA TYR A 144 -11.93 13.57 25.99
C TYR A 144 -11.49 12.21 26.53
N LYS A 145 -11.07 11.33 25.61
CA LYS A 145 -10.44 10.05 25.93
C LYS A 145 -9.12 9.94 25.18
N ALA A 146 -8.06 9.56 25.87
CA ALA A 146 -6.77 9.25 25.27
C ALA A 146 -6.68 7.77 24.88
N GLU A 147 -6.18 7.48 23.68
CA GLU A 147 -5.93 6.13 23.17
C GLU A 147 -4.53 6.05 22.56
N PHE A 148 -3.70 5.14 23.07
CA PHE A 148 -2.38 4.89 22.47
C PHE A 148 -2.56 4.17 21.13
N LEU A 149 -2.07 4.76 20.04
CA LEU A 149 -2.15 4.22 18.69
C LEU A 149 -0.93 3.41 18.30
N GLY A 150 0.28 3.88 18.65
CA GLY A 150 1.50 3.23 18.20
C GLY A 150 2.77 4.06 18.36
N LEU A 151 3.82 3.63 17.66
CA LEU A 151 5.15 4.23 17.70
C LEU A 151 5.57 4.73 16.31
N ILE A 152 6.08 5.95 16.20
CA ILE A 152 6.69 6.45 14.96
C ILE A 152 8.20 6.41 15.08
N ASN A 153 8.83 5.86 14.04
CA ASN A 153 10.25 6.07 13.74
C ASN A 153 10.40 6.65 12.34
N ASP A 154 11.32 7.60 12.17
CA ASP A 154 11.57 8.26 10.89
C ASP A 154 13.06 8.57 10.72
N ASP A 155 13.78 7.68 10.05
CA ASP A 155 15.21 7.86 9.80
C ASP A 155 15.53 8.70 8.54
N THR A 156 14.54 9.39 7.94
CA THR A 156 14.74 10.12 6.67
C THR A 156 15.26 11.55 6.83
N ASN A 157 15.32 12.06 8.05
CA ASN A 157 15.77 13.42 8.34
C ASN A 157 16.40 13.53 9.73
N ASP A 158 17.17 14.60 9.93
CA ASP A 158 17.95 14.81 11.16
C ASP A 158 17.09 14.90 12.43
N VAL A 159 15.86 15.41 12.34
CA VAL A 159 14.95 15.44 13.49
C VAL A 159 14.53 14.00 13.83
N GLY A 160 14.04 13.25 12.85
CA GLY A 160 13.55 11.91 13.09
C GLY A 160 14.65 10.93 13.53
N LEU A 161 15.91 11.11 13.08
CA LEU A 161 17.05 10.26 13.48
C LEU A 161 17.31 10.23 14.99
N VAL A 162 16.92 11.28 15.72
CA VAL A 162 17.13 11.39 17.17
C VAL A 162 15.83 11.29 17.97
N HIS A 163 14.68 11.01 17.34
CA HIS A 163 13.37 11.01 18.01
C HIS A 163 12.55 9.75 17.71
N VAL A 164 11.83 9.26 18.72
CA VAL A 164 10.78 8.24 18.57
C VAL A 164 9.46 8.81 19.08
N GLY A 165 8.44 8.73 18.24
CA GLY A 165 7.10 9.25 18.52
C GLY A 165 6.23 8.24 19.26
N LEU A 166 5.60 8.62 20.37
CA LEU A 166 4.53 7.85 21.01
C LEU A 166 3.18 8.44 20.58
N ILE A 167 2.48 7.77 19.67
CA ILE A 167 1.30 8.35 19.04
C ILE A 167 0.07 8.09 19.89
N ILE A 168 -0.59 9.16 20.31
CA ILE A 168 -1.74 9.10 21.21
C ILE A 168 -2.87 9.88 20.57
N ARG A 169 -4.01 9.24 20.38
CA ARG A 169 -5.21 9.87 19.86
C ARG A 169 -6.04 10.39 21.01
N ILE A 170 -6.37 11.67 20.96
CA ILE A 170 -7.30 12.33 21.87
C ILE A 170 -8.65 12.42 21.16
N LEU A 171 -9.62 11.64 21.63
CA LEU A 171 -11.00 11.64 21.12
C LEU A 171 -11.83 12.61 21.94
N GLY A 172 -12.14 13.77 21.38
CA GLY A 172 -13.02 14.77 21.97
C GLY A 172 -14.49 14.58 21.60
N ASP A 173 -15.37 15.20 22.38
CA ASP A 173 -16.82 15.33 22.17
C ASP A 173 -17.27 16.73 21.67
N SER A 174 -16.35 17.69 21.55
CA SER A 174 -16.60 19.10 21.25
C SER A 174 -15.66 19.63 20.16
N ASN A 175 -16.13 20.63 19.42
CA ASN A 175 -15.31 21.34 18.42
C ASN A 175 -14.58 22.55 19.01
N ASN A 176 -14.83 22.89 20.28
CA ASN A 176 -14.22 24.04 20.93
C ASN A 176 -12.84 23.67 21.45
N ILE A 177 -11.86 23.78 20.55
CA ILE A 177 -10.46 23.50 20.78
C ILE A 177 -9.61 24.65 20.23
N SER A 178 -8.71 25.18 21.04
CA SER A 178 -7.70 26.15 20.64
C SER A 178 -6.37 25.83 21.33
N ILE A 179 -5.27 26.36 20.80
CA ILE A 179 -3.98 26.27 21.48
C ILE A 179 -3.88 27.43 22.45
N ARG A 180 -3.37 27.17 23.66
CA ARG A 180 -3.17 28.21 24.70
C ARG A 180 -2.07 29.21 24.34
N ASP A 181 -1.12 28.82 23.49
CA ASP A 181 -0.12 29.73 22.96
C ASP A 181 -0.77 30.60 21.86
N GLU A 182 -0.96 31.89 22.18
CA GLU A 182 -1.56 32.95 21.34
C GLU A 182 -0.92 33.08 19.95
N HIS A 183 0.21 32.41 19.74
CA HIS A 183 1.01 32.49 18.54
C HIS A 183 0.95 31.25 17.64
N LYS A 184 0.14 30.24 17.97
CA LYS A 184 -0.11 29.07 17.11
C LYS A 184 -1.54 29.13 16.54
N LEU A 185 -1.67 29.22 15.22
CA LEU A 185 -2.96 29.10 14.55
C LEU A 185 -3.31 27.62 14.41
N GLY A 186 -4.35 27.18 15.10
CA GLY A 186 -4.89 25.84 15.02
C GLY A 186 -6.36 25.85 14.60
N LYS A 187 -6.76 24.88 13.79
CA LYS A 187 -8.14 24.72 13.32
C LYS A 187 -8.52 23.25 13.23
N LEU A 188 -9.80 22.95 13.45
CA LEU A 188 -10.36 21.64 13.18
C LEU A 188 -10.73 21.51 11.71
N GLU A 189 -10.18 20.50 11.04
CA GLU A 189 -10.41 20.25 9.63
C GLU A 189 -10.79 18.80 9.35
N SER A 190 -11.59 18.58 8.31
CA SER A 190 -11.80 17.22 7.80
C SER A 190 -10.48 16.64 7.29
N LEU A 191 -10.33 15.32 7.33
CA LEU A 191 -9.11 14.68 6.82
C LEU A 191 -8.83 15.04 5.35
N SER A 192 -9.86 15.26 4.53
CA SER A 192 -9.67 15.72 3.15
C SER A 192 -8.99 17.09 3.09
N ASN A 193 -9.39 18.05 3.93
CA ASN A 193 -8.80 19.38 3.99
C ASN A 193 -7.39 19.34 4.56
N VAL A 194 -7.14 18.51 5.58
CA VAL A 194 -5.80 18.24 6.08
C VAL A 194 -4.87 17.81 4.94
N GLY A 195 -5.35 16.96 4.02
CA GLY A 195 -4.60 16.52 2.85
C GLY A 195 -4.14 17.62 1.89
N LEU A 196 -4.78 18.79 1.88
CA LEU A 196 -4.34 19.94 1.09
C LEU A 196 -2.99 20.49 1.56
N HIS A 197 -2.67 20.30 2.84
CA HIS A 197 -1.44 20.75 3.45
C HIS A 197 -0.31 19.71 3.37
N TYR A 198 -0.56 18.50 2.85
CA TYR A 198 0.32 17.32 2.95
C TYR A 198 1.79 17.60 2.57
N ARG A 199 2.04 18.25 1.42
CA ARG A 199 3.42 18.53 0.95
C ARG A 199 4.19 19.52 1.84
N HIS A 200 3.50 20.27 2.70
CA HIS A 200 4.07 21.26 3.60
C HIS A 200 3.99 20.82 5.07
N MET A 201 3.67 19.56 5.33
CA MET A 201 3.61 19.01 6.68
C MET A 201 4.98 18.54 7.19
N GLU A 202 5.11 18.47 8.50
CA GLU A 202 6.13 17.67 9.18
C GLU A 202 6.04 16.20 8.72
N THR A 203 7.17 15.48 8.66
CA THR A 203 7.20 14.09 8.15
C THR A 203 6.35 13.16 9.02
N TRP A 204 6.38 13.32 10.35
CA TRP A 204 5.50 12.58 11.27
C TRP A 204 4.03 12.89 11.03
N SER A 205 3.67 14.13 10.69
CA SER A 205 2.31 14.47 10.29
C SER A 205 1.88 13.80 9.00
N GLN A 206 2.78 13.66 8.02
CA GLN A 206 2.51 12.90 6.79
C GLN A 206 2.28 11.41 7.09
N ILE A 207 3.15 10.81 7.90
CA ILE A 207 3.03 9.41 8.35
C ILE A 207 1.69 9.16 9.08
N VAL A 208 1.32 10.06 9.99
CA VAL A 208 0.03 10.00 10.71
C VAL A 208 -1.14 10.19 9.76
N TYR A 209 -1.05 11.15 8.84
CA TYR A 209 -2.09 11.41 7.85
C TYR A 209 -2.38 10.17 7.00
N ASP A 210 -1.34 9.53 6.47
CA ASP A 210 -1.46 8.32 5.65
C ASP A 210 -2.12 7.19 6.44
N PHE A 211 -1.75 7.03 7.71
CA PHE A 211 -2.38 6.07 8.61
C PHE A 211 -3.88 6.36 8.83
N LEU A 212 -4.24 7.60 9.19
CA LEU A 212 -5.63 7.99 9.45
C LEU A 212 -6.50 7.87 8.19
N LYS A 213 -5.94 8.19 7.02
CA LYS A 213 -6.60 8.05 5.72
C LYS A 213 -6.90 6.58 5.42
N GLY A 214 -5.96 5.69 5.73
CA GLY A 214 -6.18 4.25 5.72
C GLY A 214 -7.35 3.81 6.62
N GLN A 215 -7.48 4.39 7.82
CA GLN A 215 -8.56 4.05 8.76
C GLN A 215 -9.94 4.60 8.37
N MET A 216 -10.04 5.82 7.82
CA MET A 216 -11.33 6.39 7.39
C MET A 216 -11.98 5.60 6.25
N GLY A 217 -11.16 5.04 5.34
CA GLY A 217 -11.63 4.11 4.31
C GLY A 217 -12.36 2.88 4.88
N GLN A 218 -12.01 2.46 6.11
CA GLN A 218 -12.62 1.32 6.81
C GLN A 218 -13.90 1.69 7.59
N LYS A 219 -14.02 2.92 8.13
CA LYS A 219 -15.20 3.37 8.92
C LYS A 219 -16.45 3.64 8.07
N VAL A 220 -16.31 4.21 6.87
CA VAL A 220 -17.44 4.54 5.97
C VAL A 220 -18.20 3.27 5.54
N GLN A 221 -17.51 2.13 5.44
CA GLN A 221 -18.13 0.83 5.14
C GLN A 221 -18.96 0.25 6.28
N ARG A 222 -18.73 0.69 7.53
CA ARG A 222 -19.37 0.13 8.72
C ARG A 222 -20.73 0.78 9.04
N VAL A 223 -20.97 2.01 8.59
CA VAL A 223 -22.20 2.78 8.85
C VAL A 223 -23.36 2.36 7.93
N GLN A 224 -23.08 1.79 6.76
CA GLN A 224 -24.12 1.35 5.81
C GLN A 224 -24.79 -0.01 6.16
N LYS A 225 -24.43 -0.64 7.28
CA LYS A 225 -25.01 -1.93 7.73
C LYS A 225 -25.66 -1.81 9.11
N VAL A 226 -26.84 -1.19 9.22
CA VAL A 226 -27.68 -1.31 10.43
C VAL A 226 -29.15 -1.50 10.06
N GLN A 227 -29.66 -2.73 10.18
CA GLN A 227 -31.08 -3.11 10.36
C GLN A 227 -31.17 -4.33 11.30
N PRO A 228 -32.33 -4.58 11.96
CA PRO A 228 -32.37 -5.18 13.30
C PRO A 228 -32.28 -6.71 13.31
N LYS A 229 -31.77 -7.23 14.45
CA LYS A 229 -31.49 -8.65 14.74
C LYS A 229 -32.75 -9.50 14.91
N PRO A 230 -32.65 -10.82 14.67
CA PRO A 230 -33.31 -11.82 15.51
C PRO A 230 -32.31 -12.71 16.27
N ASN A 231 -32.90 -13.55 17.11
CA ASN A 231 -32.42 -14.09 18.38
C ASN A 231 -31.22 -15.05 18.38
N LYS A 232 -30.57 -15.08 19.55
CA LYS A 232 -29.52 -16.02 19.97
C LYS A 232 -30.04 -17.46 20.04
N GLN A 233 -29.31 -18.41 19.48
CA GLN A 233 -28.79 -19.61 20.15
C GLN A 233 -28.04 -20.54 19.18
N SER A 234 -26.72 -20.62 19.30
CA SER A 234 -26.00 -21.81 19.78
C SER A 234 -24.49 -21.58 19.61
N LEU A 235 -23.75 -21.85 20.67
CA LEU A 235 -22.29 -21.87 20.70
C LEU A 235 -21.84 -23.31 20.52
N ARG A 236 -20.94 -23.58 19.57
CA ARG A 236 -19.64 -24.24 19.84
C ARG A 236 -18.74 -24.38 18.60
N SER A 237 -17.50 -23.91 18.79
CA SER A 237 -16.21 -24.32 18.21
C SER A 237 -16.03 -24.46 16.68
N SER A 238 -15.42 -23.44 16.08
CA SER A 238 -14.25 -23.55 15.17
C SER A 238 -13.73 -22.15 14.83
N SER A 239 -12.47 -22.06 14.38
CA SER A 239 -11.57 -20.90 14.41
C SER A 239 -12.09 -19.58 13.83
N LYS A 240 -11.77 -18.48 14.53
CA LYS A 240 -12.06 -17.08 14.18
C LYS A 240 -11.25 -16.60 12.97
N THR A 241 -11.83 -16.68 11.78
CA THR A 241 -11.53 -15.77 10.65
C THR A 241 -12.85 -15.29 10.08
N ALA A 242 -13.54 -14.44 10.85
CA ALA A 242 -14.79 -13.82 10.42
C ALA A 242 -14.50 -12.39 9.91
N GLY A 243 -14.35 -12.25 8.60
CA GLY A 243 -14.72 -11.04 7.84
C GLY A 243 -13.86 -9.79 8.03
N LEU A 244 -12.54 -9.89 7.79
CA LEU A 244 -11.73 -8.70 7.49
C LEU A 244 -11.97 -8.33 6.00
N ASN A 245 -12.70 -7.24 5.74
CA ASN A 245 -12.85 -6.70 4.38
C ASN A 245 -11.60 -5.88 4.03
N ILE A 246 -10.54 -6.56 3.58
CA ILE A 246 -9.25 -5.96 3.26
C ILE A 246 -9.33 -5.28 1.88
N ILE A 247 -8.92 -4.02 1.82
CA ILE A 247 -8.81 -3.20 0.60
C ILE A 247 -7.34 -2.85 0.41
N GLY A 248 -6.90 -2.76 -0.85
CA GLY A 248 -5.50 -2.64 -1.20
C GLY A 248 -4.87 -4.02 -1.44
N ILE A 249 -3.55 -4.09 -1.34
CA ILE A 249 -2.78 -5.32 -1.64
C ILE A 249 -3.17 -6.43 -0.66
N LEU A 250 -3.48 -7.61 -1.19
CA LEU A 250 -3.86 -8.78 -0.41
C LEU A 250 -2.60 -9.43 0.20
N PRO A 251 -2.56 -9.65 1.53
CA PRO A 251 -1.51 -10.45 2.15
C PRO A 251 -1.69 -11.94 1.87
N ASP A 252 -0.60 -12.69 2.02
CA ASP A 252 -0.49 -14.15 1.90
C ASP A 252 -1.73 -14.94 2.34
N TRP A 253 -2.20 -14.76 3.58
CA TRP A 253 -3.32 -15.52 4.15
C TRP A 253 -4.67 -15.19 3.48
N VAL A 254 -4.83 -13.97 2.95
CA VAL A 254 -6.04 -13.57 2.20
C VAL A 254 -6.00 -14.12 0.78
N ILE A 255 -4.83 -14.06 0.13
CA ILE A 255 -4.63 -14.72 -1.17
C ILE A 255 -4.98 -16.21 -1.03
N ALA A 256 -4.46 -16.86 0.01
CA ALA A 256 -4.76 -18.26 0.31
C ALA A 256 -6.26 -18.51 0.53
N GLU A 257 -6.94 -17.62 1.24
CA GLU A 257 -8.39 -17.73 1.47
C GLU A 257 -9.20 -17.55 0.16
N TYR A 258 -8.87 -16.54 -0.64
CA TYR A 258 -9.58 -16.20 -1.87
C TYR A 258 -9.40 -17.27 -2.94
N VAL A 259 -8.19 -17.82 -3.06
CA VAL A 259 -7.92 -18.94 -3.98
C VAL A 259 -8.62 -20.21 -3.50
N ALA A 260 -8.60 -20.52 -2.19
CA ALA A 260 -9.29 -21.69 -1.64
C ALA A 260 -10.82 -21.63 -1.81
N LYS A 261 -11.39 -20.42 -1.74
CA LYS A 261 -12.82 -20.17 -1.98
C LYS A 261 -13.17 -20.01 -3.47
N ASN A 262 -12.18 -20.05 -4.36
CA ASN A 262 -12.31 -19.81 -5.80
C ASN A 262 -12.90 -18.42 -6.14
N GLU A 263 -12.69 -17.43 -5.25
CA GLU A 263 -12.98 -16.02 -5.53
C GLU A 263 -11.94 -15.47 -6.52
N ILE A 264 -10.66 -15.77 -6.29
CA ILE A 264 -9.59 -15.66 -7.29
C ILE A 264 -9.38 -17.08 -7.82
N SER A 265 -9.69 -17.31 -9.09
CA SER A 265 -9.57 -18.63 -9.70
C SER A 265 -8.22 -18.78 -10.39
N ILE A 266 -7.47 -19.82 -10.03
CA ILE A 266 -6.18 -20.17 -10.63
C ILE A 266 -6.26 -21.64 -11.03
N SER A 267 -5.98 -21.96 -12.30
CA SER A 267 -6.08 -23.33 -12.82
C SER A 267 -5.03 -23.63 -13.90
N PRO A 268 -4.26 -24.72 -13.81
CA PRO A 268 -4.29 -25.72 -12.75
C PRO A 268 -3.77 -25.18 -11.42
N LEU A 269 -4.18 -25.81 -10.33
CA LEU A 269 -3.72 -25.49 -8.98
C LEU A 269 -3.08 -26.75 -8.37
N ASP A 270 -1.77 -26.70 -8.16
CA ASP A 270 -1.02 -27.84 -7.61
C ASP A 270 -1.49 -28.21 -6.20
N LYS A 271 -1.34 -29.48 -5.79
CA LYS A 271 -1.73 -29.91 -4.42
C LYS A 271 -1.03 -29.11 -3.32
N LYS A 272 0.20 -28.66 -3.60
CA LYS A 272 1.05 -27.88 -2.70
C LYS A 272 1.10 -26.39 -3.04
N TRP A 273 0.12 -25.87 -3.77
CA TRP A 273 0.09 -24.47 -4.22
C TRP A 273 0.29 -23.42 -3.11
N ARG A 274 0.01 -23.75 -1.85
CA ARG A 274 0.28 -22.86 -0.70
C ARG A 274 1.76 -22.61 -0.47
N GLU A 275 2.64 -23.53 -0.88
CA GLU A 275 4.10 -23.36 -0.84
C GLU A 275 4.57 -22.30 -1.86
N ASN A 276 3.73 -21.96 -2.85
CA ASN A 276 3.99 -20.93 -3.85
C ASN A 276 3.50 -19.54 -3.41
N ILE A 277 2.96 -19.40 -2.19
CA ILE A 277 2.51 -18.12 -1.66
C ILE A 277 3.64 -17.49 -0.84
N ASP A 278 3.95 -16.24 -1.18
CA ASP A 278 4.84 -15.34 -0.45
C ASP A 278 4.01 -14.24 0.24
N GLN A 279 4.68 -13.31 0.93
CA GLN A 279 4.08 -12.35 1.87
C GLN A 279 2.86 -11.59 1.31
N VAL A 280 2.88 -11.27 0.01
CA VAL A 280 1.80 -10.53 -0.69
C VAL A 280 1.56 -11.04 -2.12
N SER A 281 2.04 -12.24 -2.44
CA SER A 281 2.02 -12.75 -3.81
C SER A 281 1.89 -14.26 -3.89
N ILE A 282 1.58 -14.77 -5.08
CA ILE A 282 1.62 -16.19 -5.41
C ILE A 282 2.37 -16.40 -6.73
N ASP A 283 3.27 -17.37 -6.77
CA ASP A 283 4.05 -17.68 -7.97
C ASP A 283 3.21 -18.34 -9.07
N PHE A 284 3.52 -17.96 -10.31
CA PHE A 284 3.00 -18.53 -11.54
C PHE A 284 4.17 -19.08 -12.37
N HIS A 285 3.87 -20.07 -13.22
CA HIS A 285 4.89 -20.85 -13.91
C HIS A 285 4.90 -20.60 -15.41
N LEU A 286 6.06 -20.76 -16.04
CA LEU A 286 6.19 -20.64 -17.49
C LEU A 286 5.37 -21.73 -18.18
N GLY A 287 4.47 -21.32 -19.08
CA GLY A 287 3.69 -22.23 -19.91
C GLY A 287 4.51 -22.84 -21.04
N ASN A 288 3.88 -23.72 -21.79
CA ASN A 288 4.53 -24.55 -22.79
C ASN A 288 4.46 -23.99 -24.23
N LYS A 289 3.87 -22.81 -24.41
CA LYS A 289 3.73 -22.16 -25.71
C LYS A 289 4.38 -20.79 -25.69
N LEU A 290 5.22 -20.54 -26.69
CA LEU A 290 5.89 -19.26 -26.91
C LEU A 290 5.67 -18.80 -28.35
N LYS A 291 5.77 -17.50 -28.58
CA LYS A 291 5.86 -16.89 -29.89
C LYS A 291 7.12 -16.06 -30.01
N LEU A 292 7.83 -16.25 -31.11
CA LEU A 292 9.05 -15.55 -31.46
C LEU A 292 8.81 -14.72 -32.72
N PHE A 293 9.41 -13.53 -32.79
CA PHE A 293 9.39 -12.74 -34.02
C PHE A 293 10.24 -13.42 -35.10
N ARG A 294 9.69 -13.53 -36.30
CA ARG A 294 10.42 -14.03 -37.47
C ARG A 294 11.31 -12.93 -38.02
N ALA A 295 12.57 -13.25 -38.26
CA ALA A 295 13.48 -12.32 -38.92
C ALA A 295 13.04 -12.10 -40.38
N GLY A 296 12.98 -10.84 -40.81
CA GLY A 296 12.84 -10.47 -42.23
C GLY A 296 11.44 -10.55 -42.84
N THR A 297 10.39 -10.90 -42.10
CA THR A 297 9.01 -10.96 -42.64
C THR A 297 8.40 -9.56 -42.87
N TYR A 298 8.85 -8.55 -42.13
CA TYR A 298 8.41 -7.16 -42.30
C TYR A 298 9.50 -6.17 -41.88
N ARG A 299 9.52 -4.97 -42.49
CA ARG A 299 10.56 -3.94 -42.25
C ARG A 299 10.26 -3.04 -41.05
N PHE A 300 8.99 -2.82 -40.73
CA PHE A 300 8.53 -1.97 -39.64
C PHE A 300 7.13 -2.41 -39.18
N VAL A 301 6.76 -2.05 -37.95
CA VAL A 301 5.41 -2.27 -37.41
C VAL A 301 4.64 -0.94 -37.49
N ASP A 302 3.57 -0.90 -38.28
CA ASP A 302 2.60 0.20 -38.25
C ASP A 302 1.53 -0.12 -37.21
N THR A 303 1.54 0.60 -36.08
CA THR A 303 0.64 0.35 -34.95
C THR A 303 -0.84 0.55 -35.28
N LYS A 304 -1.18 1.23 -36.39
CA LYS A 304 -2.57 1.32 -36.86
C LYS A 304 -3.04 0.05 -37.57
N LYS A 305 -2.12 -0.74 -38.13
CA LYS A 305 -2.40 -1.96 -38.89
C LYS A 305 -2.13 -3.23 -38.09
N GLY A 306 -1.30 -3.15 -37.06
CA GLY A 306 -0.94 -4.29 -36.24
C GLY A 306 0.20 -5.10 -36.86
N LEU A 307 0.35 -6.35 -36.42
CA LEU A 307 1.36 -7.27 -36.93
C LEU A 307 0.78 -8.11 -38.09
N PRO A 308 1.57 -8.38 -39.15
CA PRO A 308 1.24 -9.41 -40.14
C PRO A 308 1.01 -10.78 -39.48
N ASP A 309 0.14 -11.61 -40.07
CA ASP A 309 -0.21 -12.93 -39.50
C ASP A 309 0.98 -13.88 -39.37
N ASP A 310 1.97 -13.76 -40.26
CA ASP A 310 3.20 -14.55 -40.30
C ASP A 310 4.40 -13.88 -39.58
N ALA A 311 4.16 -12.75 -38.90
CA ALA A 311 5.19 -11.99 -38.18
C ALA A 311 5.85 -12.80 -37.06
N MET A 312 5.12 -13.77 -36.49
CA MET A 312 5.60 -14.59 -35.39
C MET A 312 5.38 -16.08 -35.65
N GLU A 313 6.29 -16.89 -35.13
CA GLU A 313 6.17 -18.35 -35.13
C GLU A 313 5.96 -18.88 -33.71
N GLU A 314 5.21 -19.98 -33.60
CA GLU A 314 4.92 -20.63 -32.32
C GLU A 314 5.95 -21.72 -32.03
N VAL A 315 6.49 -21.70 -30.81
CA VAL A 315 7.34 -22.75 -30.25
C VAL A 315 6.54 -23.48 -29.17
N ASN A 316 6.44 -24.79 -29.30
CA ASN A 316 5.77 -25.67 -28.33
C ASN A 316 6.84 -26.46 -27.57
N LEU A 317 6.81 -26.37 -26.25
CA LEU A 317 7.71 -27.05 -25.32
C LEU A 317 6.99 -28.21 -24.62
N GLN A 318 7.76 -29.18 -24.15
CA GLN A 318 7.33 -30.16 -23.16
C GLN A 318 7.72 -29.70 -21.75
N GLU A 319 7.12 -30.30 -20.71
CA GLU A 319 7.46 -29.99 -19.31
C GLU A 319 8.96 -30.24 -19.07
N GLY A 320 9.66 -29.25 -18.51
CA GLY A 320 11.10 -29.34 -18.27
C GLY A 320 11.99 -29.04 -19.49
N ASP A 321 11.42 -28.81 -20.68
CA ASP A 321 12.22 -28.43 -21.85
C ASP A 321 12.88 -27.04 -21.64
N PRO A 322 14.13 -26.87 -22.09
CA PRO A 322 14.80 -25.57 -22.07
C PRO A 322 14.37 -24.69 -23.24
N PHE A 323 14.19 -23.40 -22.96
CA PHE A 323 14.09 -22.31 -23.92
C PHE A 323 15.25 -21.34 -23.68
N ILE A 324 16.03 -21.08 -24.72
CA ILE A 324 17.19 -20.18 -24.66
C ILE A 324 16.73 -18.79 -25.10
N LEU A 325 16.73 -17.84 -24.16
CA LEU A 325 16.46 -16.44 -24.44
C LEU A 325 17.78 -15.69 -24.65
N GLU A 326 18.12 -15.43 -25.91
CA GLU A 326 19.34 -14.73 -26.32
C GLU A 326 19.39 -13.27 -25.82
N PRO A 327 20.58 -12.68 -25.57
CA PRO A 327 20.71 -11.26 -25.27
C PRO A 327 20.03 -10.37 -26.33
N GLY A 328 19.19 -9.44 -25.88
CA GLY A 328 18.41 -8.54 -26.75
C GLY A 328 17.19 -9.20 -27.42
N ALA A 329 16.96 -10.49 -27.21
CA ALA A 329 15.80 -11.17 -27.76
C ALA A 329 14.52 -10.85 -26.98
N PHE A 330 13.39 -11.02 -27.67
CA PHE A 330 12.05 -10.84 -27.13
C PHE A 330 11.17 -12.03 -27.52
N ALA A 331 10.44 -12.57 -26.56
CA ALA A 331 9.49 -13.67 -26.76
C ALA A 331 8.18 -13.38 -26.05
N ILE A 332 7.06 -13.79 -26.64
CA ILE A 332 5.75 -13.77 -25.98
C ILE A 332 5.47 -15.17 -25.48
N ALA A 333 5.19 -15.34 -24.20
CA ALA A 333 4.75 -16.61 -23.64
C ALA A 333 3.43 -16.43 -22.88
N THR A 334 2.89 -17.51 -22.35
CA THR A 334 1.88 -17.42 -21.29
C THR A 334 2.38 -18.12 -20.06
N THR A 335 1.80 -17.76 -18.93
CA THR A 335 1.85 -18.63 -17.75
C THR A 335 1.14 -19.95 -18.02
N ARG A 336 1.47 -20.99 -17.26
CA ARG A 336 0.79 -22.28 -17.27
C ARG A 336 -0.62 -22.15 -16.70
N GLU A 337 -0.78 -21.29 -15.71
CA GLU A 337 -2.04 -21.06 -15.01
C GLU A 337 -2.98 -20.14 -15.79
N VAL A 338 -4.27 -20.42 -15.73
CA VAL A 338 -5.36 -19.55 -16.13
C VAL A 338 -5.83 -18.79 -14.90
N LEU A 339 -5.78 -17.46 -14.96
CA LEU A 339 -6.26 -16.58 -13.92
C LEU A 339 -7.67 -16.09 -14.24
N LYS A 340 -8.58 -16.15 -13.27
CA LYS A 340 -9.86 -15.43 -13.31
C LYS A 340 -10.02 -14.54 -12.09
N LEU A 341 -10.41 -13.29 -12.33
CA LEU A 341 -10.56 -12.27 -11.29
C LEU A 341 -12.04 -11.87 -11.15
N PRO A 342 -12.53 -11.65 -9.92
CA PRO A 342 -13.83 -11.05 -9.70
C PRO A 342 -13.80 -9.56 -10.09
N ASN A 343 -14.97 -8.92 -10.13
CA ASN A 343 -15.11 -7.53 -10.57
C ASN A 343 -14.51 -6.50 -9.59
N ASP A 344 -13.99 -6.92 -8.44
CA ASP A 344 -13.43 -6.04 -7.42
C ASP A 344 -11.98 -6.40 -7.03
N ILE A 345 -11.29 -7.21 -7.84
CA ILE A 345 -9.87 -7.52 -7.66
C ILE A 345 -9.11 -7.13 -8.93
N LEU A 346 -8.03 -6.39 -8.76
CA LEU A 346 -7.02 -6.17 -9.78
C LEU A 346 -5.84 -7.11 -9.53
N GLY A 347 -5.33 -7.76 -10.58
CA GLY A 347 -4.10 -8.55 -10.51
C GLY A 347 -2.93 -7.76 -11.07
N ARG A 348 -1.73 -7.98 -10.53
CA ARG A 348 -0.50 -7.44 -11.08
C ARG A 348 0.56 -8.52 -11.17
N LEU A 349 1.16 -8.63 -12.35
CA LEU A 349 2.26 -9.54 -12.63
C LEU A 349 3.58 -8.85 -12.27
N GLU A 350 4.31 -9.47 -11.36
CA GLU A 350 5.61 -9.05 -10.89
C GLU A 350 6.70 -10.00 -11.41
N GLY A 351 7.86 -9.44 -11.72
CA GLY A 351 9.07 -10.24 -11.94
C GLY A 351 9.61 -10.82 -10.64
N LYS A 352 10.36 -11.92 -10.74
CA LYS A 352 11.12 -12.46 -9.60
C LYS A 352 12.47 -11.75 -9.51
N SER A 353 12.87 -11.31 -8.31
CA SER A 353 14.14 -10.58 -8.12
C SER A 353 15.36 -11.37 -8.59
N SER A 354 15.34 -12.70 -8.46
CA SER A 354 16.39 -13.59 -8.96
C SER A 354 16.56 -13.51 -10.48
N LEU A 355 15.47 -13.49 -11.24
CA LEU A 355 15.49 -13.36 -12.71
C LEU A 355 15.87 -11.93 -13.14
N ALA A 356 15.33 -10.92 -12.46
CA ALA A 356 15.65 -9.53 -12.74
C ALA A 356 17.16 -9.23 -12.60
N ARG A 357 17.83 -9.84 -11.61
CA ARG A 357 19.29 -9.72 -11.42
C ARG A 357 20.13 -10.38 -12.52
N LEU A 358 19.52 -11.24 -13.34
CA LEU A 358 20.13 -11.80 -14.55
C LEU A 358 19.81 -10.98 -15.82
N GLY A 359 19.05 -9.89 -15.68
CA GLY A 359 18.58 -9.07 -16.80
C GLY A 359 17.31 -9.60 -17.47
N ILE A 360 16.62 -10.57 -16.86
CA ILE A 360 15.41 -11.17 -17.45
C ILE A 360 14.17 -10.38 -17.04
N LEU A 361 13.47 -9.88 -18.05
CA LEU A 361 12.17 -9.22 -17.95
C LEU A 361 11.07 -10.24 -18.21
N VAL A 362 9.95 -10.12 -17.49
CA VAL A 362 8.77 -10.98 -17.68
C VAL A 362 7.53 -10.23 -18.18
N HIS A 363 7.59 -8.90 -18.14
CA HIS A 363 6.66 -7.99 -18.78
C HIS A 363 7.43 -6.75 -19.24
N SER A 364 6.93 -6.03 -20.24
CA SER A 364 7.64 -4.85 -20.78
C SER A 364 7.03 -3.51 -20.35
N THR A 365 5.71 -3.44 -20.13
CA THR A 365 5.02 -2.22 -19.63
C THR A 365 3.60 -2.47 -19.11
N ALA A 366 3.02 -3.65 -19.36
CA ALA A 366 1.60 -3.93 -19.13
C ALA A 366 1.38 -5.02 -18.06
N ALA A 367 1.92 -4.82 -16.86
CA ALA A 367 1.82 -5.77 -15.74
C ALA A 367 0.40 -5.94 -15.15
N ARG A 368 -0.61 -5.23 -15.65
CA ARG A 368 -1.91 -5.04 -14.99
C ARG A 368 -2.99 -5.95 -15.58
N PHE A 369 -3.63 -6.73 -14.73
CA PHE A 369 -4.75 -7.61 -15.06
C PHE A 369 -6.04 -7.06 -14.42
N ASP A 370 -6.96 -6.63 -15.27
CA ASP A 370 -8.16 -5.90 -14.86
C ASP A 370 -9.20 -6.77 -14.13
N PRO A 371 -10.06 -6.18 -13.28
CA PRO A 371 -11.17 -6.91 -12.68
C PRO A 371 -12.11 -7.53 -13.73
N GLY A 372 -12.50 -8.78 -13.50
CA GLY A 372 -13.20 -9.59 -14.51
C GLY A 372 -12.28 -10.16 -15.60
N TRP A 373 -10.96 -10.14 -15.42
CA TRP A 373 -10.04 -10.90 -16.27
C TRP A 373 -10.37 -12.40 -16.24
N ASN A 374 -10.17 -13.06 -17.37
CA ASN A 374 -10.30 -14.50 -17.52
C ASN A 374 -9.32 -14.93 -18.63
N GLY A 375 -8.26 -15.66 -18.31
CA GLY A 375 -7.29 -16.11 -19.30
C GLY A 375 -5.93 -16.40 -18.68
N ALA A 376 -5.05 -17.06 -19.43
CA ALA A 376 -3.66 -17.23 -19.05
C ALA A 376 -2.92 -15.89 -19.16
N PRO A 377 -2.32 -15.37 -18.07
CA PRO A 377 -1.43 -14.23 -18.16
C PRO A 377 -0.38 -14.37 -19.25
N VAL A 378 -0.30 -13.36 -20.13
CA VAL A 378 0.75 -13.24 -21.14
C VAL A 378 2.02 -12.70 -20.49
N LEU A 379 3.16 -13.20 -20.95
CA LEU A 379 4.50 -12.81 -20.54
C LEU A 379 5.20 -12.17 -21.74
N GLU A 380 5.82 -11.00 -21.53
CA GLU A 380 6.72 -10.39 -22.50
C GLU A 380 8.16 -10.60 -22.03
N LEU A 381 8.71 -11.77 -22.38
CA LEU A 381 10.04 -12.19 -21.96
C LEU A 381 11.10 -11.42 -22.75
N GLY A 382 12.02 -10.80 -22.04
CA GLY A 382 13.16 -10.10 -22.62
C GLY A 382 14.45 -10.37 -21.86
N ASN A 383 15.59 -10.35 -22.55
CA ASN A 383 16.90 -10.50 -21.92
C ASN A 383 17.75 -9.26 -22.17
N LEU A 384 17.93 -8.45 -21.12
CA LEU A 384 18.83 -7.31 -21.08
C LEU A 384 20.23 -7.68 -20.55
N GLY A 385 20.42 -8.93 -20.13
CA GLY A 385 21.69 -9.45 -19.67
C GLY A 385 22.69 -9.69 -20.81
N PRO A 386 23.99 -9.80 -20.50
CA PRO A 386 25.03 -9.97 -21.50
C PRO A 386 25.21 -11.42 -22.00
N LYS A 387 24.42 -12.37 -21.48
CA LYS A 387 24.54 -13.81 -21.76
C LYS A 387 23.17 -14.45 -22.03
N PRO A 388 23.11 -15.52 -22.84
CA PRO A 388 21.88 -16.28 -23.02
C PRO A 388 21.37 -16.81 -21.68
N ALA A 389 20.07 -16.75 -21.46
CA ALA A 389 19.42 -17.32 -20.29
C ALA A 389 18.59 -18.54 -20.68
N ILE A 390 18.75 -19.63 -19.94
CA ILE A 390 17.96 -20.84 -20.14
C ILE A 390 16.77 -20.78 -19.19
N LEU A 391 15.57 -20.75 -19.76
CA LEU A 391 14.30 -20.79 -19.04
C LEU A 391 13.66 -22.16 -19.29
N TYR A 392 13.18 -22.81 -18.24
CA TYR A 392 12.58 -24.14 -18.36
C TYR A 392 11.06 -24.06 -18.35
N CYS A 393 10.40 -24.78 -19.26
CA CYS A 393 8.95 -24.94 -19.20
C CYS A 393 8.54 -25.50 -17.84
N GLY A 394 7.55 -24.87 -17.21
CA GLY A 394 7.05 -25.25 -15.88
C GLY A 394 7.81 -24.63 -14.70
N MET A 395 8.89 -23.87 -14.91
CA MET A 395 9.59 -23.18 -13.82
C MET A 395 8.78 -22.00 -13.26
N PRO A 396 8.92 -21.62 -11.97
CA PRO A 396 8.39 -20.36 -11.46
C PRO A 396 9.00 -19.18 -12.22
N ILE A 397 8.17 -18.38 -12.90
CA ILE A 397 8.63 -17.33 -13.82
C ILE A 397 8.25 -15.93 -13.33
N CYS A 398 7.07 -15.79 -12.72
CA CYS A 398 6.57 -14.53 -12.21
C CYS A 398 5.79 -14.75 -10.92
N ALA A 399 5.47 -13.65 -10.23
CA ALA A 399 4.61 -13.67 -9.05
C ALA A 399 3.42 -12.74 -9.29
N PHE A 400 2.24 -13.12 -8.80
CA PHE A 400 1.06 -12.27 -8.86
C PHE A 400 0.77 -11.65 -7.51
N THR A 401 0.66 -10.32 -7.48
CA THR A 401 0.02 -9.59 -6.37
C THR A 401 -1.43 -9.30 -6.76
N PHE A 402 -2.30 -9.18 -5.76
CA PHE A 402 -3.71 -8.86 -5.96
C PHE A 402 -4.09 -7.65 -5.12
N GLU A 403 -4.89 -6.76 -5.68
CA GLU A 403 -5.38 -5.56 -5.02
C GLU A 403 -6.91 -5.60 -4.97
N LYS A 404 -7.49 -5.60 -3.77
CA LYS A 404 -8.94 -5.46 -3.59
C LYS A 404 -9.33 -4.00 -3.73
N LEU A 405 -10.24 -3.76 -4.67
CA LEU A 405 -10.84 -2.45 -4.90
C LEU A 405 -11.82 -2.10 -3.77
N SER A 406 -12.00 -0.81 -3.52
CA SER A 406 -13.00 -0.32 -2.57
C SER A 406 -14.45 -0.61 -3.00
N SER A 407 -14.67 -0.89 -4.27
CA SER A 407 -15.96 -1.29 -4.84
C SER A 407 -15.75 -2.01 -6.18
N PRO A 408 -16.67 -2.92 -6.58
CA PRO A 408 -16.59 -3.57 -7.88
C PRO A 408 -16.68 -2.60 -9.05
N VAL A 409 -15.94 -2.88 -10.13
CA VAL A 409 -16.08 -2.14 -11.38
C VAL A 409 -17.43 -2.41 -12.02
N ARG A 410 -18.02 -1.37 -12.63
CA ARG A 410 -19.20 -1.53 -13.49
C ARG A 410 -18.84 -2.07 -14.87
N MET A 411 -17.63 -1.75 -15.35
CA MET A 411 -17.08 -2.21 -16.62
C MET A 411 -16.00 -3.25 -16.33
N ARG A 412 -16.38 -4.52 -16.29
CA ARG A 412 -15.44 -5.66 -16.17
C ARG A 412 -14.62 -5.81 -17.45
N TYR A 413 -13.42 -6.39 -17.38
CA TYR A 413 -12.57 -6.55 -18.55
C TYR A 413 -13.21 -7.44 -19.62
N GLU A 414 -13.58 -8.68 -19.26
CA GLU A 414 -14.18 -9.64 -20.18
C GLU A 414 -15.48 -9.10 -20.81
N GLY A 415 -15.47 -8.97 -22.14
CA GLY A 415 -16.58 -8.43 -22.92
C GLY A 415 -16.67 -6.90 -22.94
N SER A 416 -15.70 -6.17 -22.37
CA SER A 416 -15.65 -4.71 -22.50
C SER A 416 -15.18 -4.26 -23.88
N ARG A 417 -15.38 -2.97 -24.17
CA ARG A 417 -14.82 -2.31 -25.37
C ARG A 417 -13.28 -2.36 -25.45
N SER A 418 -12.61 -2.48 -24.30
CA SER A 418 -11.15 -2.59 -24.17
C SER A 418 -10.67 -4.05 -24.17
N ASP A 419 -11.58 -5.02 -24.21
CA ASP A 419 -11.22 -6.42 -24.25
C ASP A 419 -10.57 -6.78 -25.59
N ARG A 420 -9.34 -7.26 -25.48
CA ARG A 420 -8.57 -7.75 -26.62
C ARG A 420 -8.13 -9.19 -26.42
N TYR A 421 -8.04 -9.66 -25.18
CA TYR A 421 -7.26 -10.85 -24.84
C TYR A 421 -7.95 -11.79 -23.85
N SER A 422 -9.16 -11.47 -23.36
CA SER A 422 -9.87 -12.39 -22.48
C SER A 422 -10.16 -13.74 -23.16
N GLY A 423 -10.30 -14.78 -22.36
CA GLY A 423 -10.48 -16.17 -22.76
C GLY A 423 -9.22 -16.84 -23.31
N SER A 424 -8.16 -16.09 -23.63
CA SER A 424 -6.96 -16.67 -24.21
C SER A 424 -6.23 -17.61 -23.25
N ARG A 425 -5.75 -18.73 -23.78
CA ARG A 425 -4.87 -19.69 -23.10
C ARG A 425 -3.55 -19.90 -23.84
N ILE A 426 -3.30 -19.06 -24.84
CA ILE A 426 -2.15 -19.13 -25.73
C ILE A 426 -1.51 -17.73 -25.81
N PRO A 427 -0.21 -17.64 -26.17
CA PRO A 427 0.47 -16.38 -26.40
C PRO A 427 -0.09 -15.70 -27.65
N LEU A 428 -1.18 -14.96 -27.51
CA LEU A 428 -1.72 -14.16 -28.61
C LEU A 428 -0.74 -13.04 -28.96
N ALA A 429 -0.55 -12.82 -30.26
CA ALA A 429 0.13 -11.64 -30.75
C ALA A 429 -0.69 -10.39 -30.44
N SER A 430 -0.04 -9.23 -30.52
CA SER A 430 -0.68 -7.92 -30.33
C SER A 430 -1.92 -7.77 -31.22
N ARG A 431 -2.98 -7.19 -30.65
CA ARG A 431 -4.23 -6.81 -31.32
C ARG A 431 -4.43 -5.29 -31.28
N ILE A 432 -3.34 -4.54 -31.40
CA ILE A 432 -3.32 -3.07 -31.28
C ILE A 432 -4.20 -2.37 -32.33
N GLU A 433 -4.36 -3.00 -33.50
CA GLU A 433 -5.20 -2.55 -34.61
C GLU A 433 -6.69 -2.61 -34.31
N LYS A 434 -7.10 -3.48 -33.38
CA LYS A 434 -8.46 -3.46 -32.88
C LYS A 434 -8.57 -2.18 -32.02
N HIS A 435 -9.19 -1.15 -32.58
CA HIS A 435 -9.68 0.03 -31.87
C HIS A 435 -11.13 0.20 -32.33
N ASN A 436 -12.11 -0.01 -31.45
CA ASN A 436 -13.53 0.11 -31.81
C ASN A 436 -14.18 1.27 -31.04
N PRO A 437 -14.29 2.47 -31.63
CA PRO A 437 -15.44 3.32 -31.43
C PRO A 437 -16.43 3.07 -32.58
N SER A 438 -17.55 2.40 -32.28
CA SER A 438 -18.73 2.27 -33.14
C SER A 438 -18.53 1.71 -34.57
N THR A 439 -18.54 0.39 -34.74
CA THR A 439 -19.10 -0.31 -35.93
C THR A 439 -19.09 -1.82 -35.68
N SER A 440 -20.16 -2.32 -35.06
CA SER A 440 -20.56 -3.74 -35.18
C SER A 440 -21.99 -3.89 -34.65
N HIS A 441 -22.96 -3.41 -35.41
CA HIS A 441 -24.30 -3.96 -35.36
C HIS A 441 -24.56 -4.66 -36.68
N SER A 442 -25.02 -5.92 -36.56
CA SER A 442 -25.33 -6.90 -37.61
C SER A 442 -24.08 -7.35 -38.39
N THR A 443 -23.73 -8.63 -38.48
CA THR A 443 -24.58 -9.80 -38.72
C THR A 443 -23.84 -11.07 -38.25
N LEU A 444 -24.31 -11.69 -37.17
CA LEU A 444 -24.09 -13.12 -36.90
C LEU A 444 -25.33 -13.66 -36.19
N ARG A 445 -26.41 -13.82 -36.94
CA ARG A 445 -27.48 -14.78 -36.69
C ARG A 445 -28.10 -15.13 -38.03
N GLU A 446 -27.77 -16.30 -38.55
CA GLU A 446 -28.73 -17.27 -39.11
C GLU A 446 -27.96 -18.39 -39.83
N GLU A 447 -27.63 -19.43 -39.06
CA GLU A 447 -27.60 -20.80 -39.61
C GLU A 447 -28.23 -21.71 -38.55
N SER A 448 -29.50 -22.09 -38.76
CA SER A 448 -30.01 -23.46 -38.64
C SER A 448 -31.54 -23.50 -38.57
N SER A 449 -32.09 -24.59 -39.14
CA SER A 449 -33.50 -24.94 -39.39
C SER A 449 -34.11 -24.22 -40.60
N GLY A 450 -34.67 -24.87 -41.62
CA GLY A 450 -34.99 -26.26 -41.85
C GLY A 450 -36.28 -26.34 -42.68
N SER A 451 -36.28 -27.24 -43.68
CA SER A 451 -37.42 -27.82 -44.40
C SER A 451 -38.24 -27.00 -45.43
N ASP A 452 -38.21 -27.53 -46.65
CA ASP A 452 -39.30 -27.76 -47.61
C ASP A 452 -40.29 -26.65 -47.99
N SER A 453 -40.26 -26.27 -49.28
CA SER A 453 -41.37 -26.60 -50.19
C SER A 453 -41.07 -26.26 -51.65
N LYS A 454 -41.52 -27.17 -52.53
CA LYS A 454 -41.56 -27.09 -53.99
C LYS A 454 -42.23 -25.81 -54.49
N SER A 455 -41.71 -25.20 -55.57
CA SER A 455 -42.47 -25.08 -56.83
C SER A 455 -41.68 -24.40 -57.95
N SER A 456 -41.50 -25.15 -59.04
CA SER A 456 -41.65 -24.79 -60.45
C SER A 456 -41.53 -23.32 -60.91
N ARG A 457 -40.62 -23.05 -61.87
CA ARG A 457 -40.89 -22.70 -63.28
C ARG A 457 -39.79 -21.81 -63.89
N ARG A 458 -39.33 -22.23 -65.08
CA ARG A 458 -38.92 -21.42 -66.27
C ARG A 458 -37.82 -20.35 -66.01
N GLY A 459 -36.60 -20.47 -66.50
CA GLY A 459 -36.19 -20.75 -67.87
C GLY A 459 -36.10 -19.46 -68.69
N ARG A 460 -34.89 -18.91 -68.91
CA ARG A 460 -34.37 -18.39 -70.20
C ARG A 460 -33.09 -17.53 -70.03
N LYS A 461 -32.11 -17.88 -70.87
CA LYS A 461 -31.22 -17.04 -71.70
C LYS A 461 -30.15 -16.15 -71.05
N GLU A 462 -28.90 -16.59 -71.25
CA GLU A 462 -27.89 -16.03 -72.18
C GLU A 462 -27.69 -14.51 -72.32
N ASN A 463 -26.39 -14.20 -72.42
CA ASN A 463 -25.69 -13.00 -72.91
C ASN A 463 -25.60 -11.86 -71.89
N SER A 464 -24.44 -11.31 -71.55
CA SER A 464 -23.15 -11.20 -72.27
C SER A 464 -22.03 -10.81 -71.30
#